data_AF-A0A0S8JUU2-F1
#
_entry.id   AF-A0A0S8JUU2-F1
#
_cell.length_a   1.000
_cell.length_b   1.000
_cell.length_c   1.000
_cell.angle_alpha   90.00
_cell.angle_beta   90.00
_cell.angle_gamma   90.00
#
_symmetry.space_group_name_H-M   'P 1'
#
loop_
_entity.id
_entity.type
_entity.pdbx_description
1 polymer ?
#
loop_
_entity_poly.entity_id
_entity_poly.type
_entity_poly.pdbx_seq_one_letter_code
_entity_poly.pdbx_strand_id
1 'polypeptide(L)'
;MGVSDNLPGILLCYAGIVSLIFAFIHHWRKSKGYVILLVSSIIGFIVFAILHNVLEAMGVEIIGAVFFLIALFVCPPAFFIGLVGTLITGSRK
;
A
#
# COMPACT_ATOMS: atom_id res chain seq x y z
N MET A 1 21.43 1.98 -14.42
CA MET A 1 20.95 2.81 -13.31
C MET A 1 20.36 1.88 -12.28
N GLY A 2 21.04 1.70 -11.15
CA GLY A 2 20.59 0.87 -10.04
C GLY A 2 19.59 1.63 -9.16
N VAL A 3 18.85 0.87 -8.34
CA VAL A 3 17.93 1.42 -7.32
C VAL A 3 18.64 2.38 -6.37
N SER A 4 19.95 2.18 -6.13
CA SER A 4 20.82 3.06 -5.35
C SER A 4 20.98 4.47 -5.95
N ASP A 5 20.82 4.62 -7.25
CA ASP A 5 21.15 5.85 -7.97
C ASP A 5 20.01 6.88 -7.87
N ASN A 6 18.82 6.46 -7.41
CA ASN A 6 17.64 7.31 -7.25
C ASN A 6 16.91 7.07 -5.91
N LEU A 7 17.68 6.79 -4.85
CA LEU A 7 17.16 6.64 -3.49
C LEU A 7 16.26 7.82 -3.05
N PRO A 8 16.60 9.10 -3.33
CA PRO A 8 15.75 10.23 -2.96
C PRO A 8 14.37 10.20 -3.63
N GLY A 9 14.30 9.81 -4.91
CA GLY A 9 13.04 9.72 -5.64
C GLY A 9 12.12 8.64 -5.08
N ILE A 10 12.67 7.48 -4.74
CA ILE A 10 11.92 6.36 -4.15
C ILE A 10 11.36 6.76 -2.77
N LEU A 11 12.18 7.41 -1.94
CA LEU A 11 11.73 7.96 -0.65
C LEU A 11 10.59 8.96 -0.82
N LEU A 12 10.68 9.84 -1.83
CA LEU A 12 9.61 10.80 -2.13
C LEU A 12 8.31 10.10 -2.52
N CYS A 13 8.38 9.05 -3.34
CA CYS A 13 7.21 8.25 -3.73
C CYS A 13 6.54 7.62 -2.50
N TYR A 14 7.32 7.00 -1.61
CA TYR A 14 6.78 6.44 -0.37
C TYR A 14 6.19 7.51 0.54
N ALA A 15 6.88 8.65 0.73
CA ALA A 15 6.37 9.76 1.53
C ALA A 15 5.06 10.32 0.98
N GLY A 16 4.95 10.44 -0.34
CA GLY A 16 3.72 10.88 -1.01
C GLY A 16 2.57 9.90 -0.78
N ILE A 17 2.81 8.61 -0.93
CA ILE A 17 1.76 7.58 -0.74
C ILE A 17 1.33 7.49 0.73
N VAL A 18 2.27 7.52 1.66
CA VAL A 18 1.96 7.60 3.10
C VAL A 18 1.08 8.82 3.38
N SER A 19 1.44 9.99 2.83
CA SER A 19 0.66 11.22 3.01
C SER A 19 -0.75 11.09 2.43
N LEU A 20 -0.91 10.48 1.26
CA LEU A 20 -2.22 10.22 0.65
C LEU A 20 -3.06 9.27 1.52
N ILE A 21 -2.47 8.16 2.00
CA ILE A 21 -3.17 7.23 2.88
C ILE A 21 -3.63 7.96 4.15
N PHE A 22 -2.75 8.73 4.78
CA PHE A 22 -3.10 9.55 5.95
C PHE A 22 -4.22 10.55 5.63
N ALA A 23 -4.18 11.21 4.48
CA ALA A 23 -5.25 12.12 4.06
C ALA A 23 -6.62 11.44 3.98
N PHE A 24 -6.70 10.16 3.61
CA PHE A 24 -7.97 9.43 3.62
C PHE A 24 -8.40 8.94 5.01
N ILE A 25 -7.44 8.51 5.84
CA ILE A 25 -7.78 7.87 7.11
C ILE A 25 -7.73 8.80 8.33
N HIS A 26 -7.25 10.05 8.21
CA HIS A 26 -7.12 10.96 9.37
C HIS A 26 -8.45 11.20 10.09
N HIS A 27 -9.58 11.10 9.38
CA HIS A 27 -10.91 11.25 9.97
C HIS A 27 -11.35 10.01 10.79
N TRP A 28 -10.68 8.87 10.63
CA TRP A 28 -11.08 7.60 11.25
C TRP A 28 -10.74 7.61 12.74
N ARG A 29 -11.75 7.88 13.58
CA ARG A 29 -11.62 7.84 15.05
C ARG A 29 -11.78 6.46 15.67
N LYS A 30 -12.22 5.44 14.91
CA LYS A 30 -12.50 4.09 15.44
C LYS A 30 -11.48 3.07 14.99
N SER A 31 -11.07 2.17 15.89
CA SER A 31 -10.11 1.08 15.60
C SER A 31 -10.53 0.20 14.43
N LYS A 32 -11.84 0.00 14.22
CA LYS A 32 -12.38 -0.80 13.12
C LYS A 32 -11.90 -0.32 11.75
N GLY A 33 -11.71 0.98 11.55
CA GLY A 33 -11.19 1.52 10.29
C GLY A 33 -9.79 0.99 10.01
N TYR A 34 -8.87 1.14 10.97
CA TYR A 34 -7.48 0.67 10.83
C TYR A 34 -7.38 -0.84 10.61
N VAL A 35 -8.27 -1.64 11.22
CA VAL A 35 -8.36 -3.08 10.96
C VAL A 35 -8.77 -3.37 9.51
N ILE A 36 -9.76 -2.64 8.99
CA ILE A 36 -10.17 -2.75 7.58
C ILE A 36 -9.01 -2.38 6.66
N LEU A 37 -8.25 -1.33 6.97
CA LEU A 37 -7.07 -0.94 6.19
C LEU A 37 -6.01 -2.05 6.18
N LEU A 38 -5.72 -2.64 7.34
CA LEU A 38 -4.78 -3.75 7.47
C LEU A 38 -5.22 -4.97 6.65
N VAL A 39 -6.48 -5.40 6.81
CA VAL A 39 -6.99 -6.57 6.08
C VAL A 39 -7.05 -6.30 4.57
N SER A 40 -7.55 -5.13 4.17
CA SER A 40 -7.62 -4.75 2.75
C SER A 40 -6.24 -4.60 2.11
N SER A 41 -5.21 -4.18 2.84
CA SER A 41 -3.83 -4.12 2.31
C SER A 41 -3.27 -5.51 1.99
N ILE A 42 -3.54 -6.51 2.83
CA ILE A 42 -3.11 -7.91 2.61
C ILE A 42 -3.85 -8.50 1.40
N ILE A 43 -5.18 -8.37 1.40
CA ILE A 43 -6.01 -8.87 0.30
C ILE A 43 -5.63 -8.17 -1.02
N GLY A 44 -5.51 -6.85 -0.98
CA GLY A 44 -5.13 -6.03 -2.13
C GLY A 44 -3.77 -6.44 -2.69
N PHE A 45 -2.78 -6.69 -1.85
CA PHE A 45 -1.46 -7.16 -2.29
C PHE A 45 -1.56 -8.47 -3.08
N ILE A 46 -2.30 -9.45 -2.55
CA ILE A 46 -2.49 -10.76 -3.21
C ILE A 46 -3.22 -10.58 -4.54
N VAL A 47 -4.32 -9.81 -4.55
CA VAL A 47 -5.12 -9.58 -5.76
C VAL A 47 -4.31 -8.88 -6.84
N PHE A 48 -3.58 -7.82 -6.51
CA PHE A 48 -2.77 -7.09 -7.47
C PHE A 48 -1.56 -7.89 -7.97
N ALA A 49 -0.95 -8.71 -7.10
CA ALA A 49 0.11 -9.62 -7.53
C ALA A 49 -0.40 -10.65 -8.54
N ILE A 50 -1.56 -11.27 -8.28
CA ILE A 50 -2.19 -12.20 -9.24
C ILE A 50 -2.50 -11.46 -10.56
N LEU A 51 -3.11 -10.28 -10.47
CA LEU A 51 -3.53 -9.53 -11.64
C LEU A 51 -2.34 -9.09 -12.51
N HIS A 52 -1.24 -8.67 -11.89
CA HIS A 52 0.02 -8.38 -12.59
C HIS A 52 0.51 -9.60 -13.39
N ASN A 53 0.60 -10.78 -12.76
CA ASN A 53 1.06 -12.00 -13.42
C ASN A 53 0.13 -12.44 -14.56
N VAL A 54 -1.19 -12.35 -14.37
CA VAL A 54 -2.17 -12.70 -15.40
C VAL A 54 -2.07 -11.76 -16.60
N LEU A 55 -1.96 -10.45 -16.37
CA LEU A 55 -1.86 -9.48 -17.46
C LEU A 55 -0.54 -9.57 -18.20
N GLU A 56 0.54 -9.90 -17.50
CA GLU A 56 1.84 -10.17 -18.12
C GLU A 56 1.77 -11.42 -19.01
N ALA A 57 1.13 -12.49 -18.55
CA ALA A 57 0.87 -13.67 -19.37
C ALA A 57 -0.01 -13.39 -20.61
N MET A 58 -0.86 -12.36 -20.56
CA MET A 58 -1.70 -11.91 -21.68
C MET A 58 -0.98 -10.93 -22.62
N GLY A 59 0.27 -10.55 -22.34
CA GLY A 59 1.02 -9.58 -23.13
C GLY A 59 0.61 -8.12 -22.91
N VAL A 60 -0.06 -7.81 -21.79
CA VAL A 60 -0.53 -6.46 -21.45
C VAL A 60 0.39 -5.83 -20.41
N GLU A 61 1.67 -5.72 -20.76
CA GLU A 61 2.77 -5.40 -19.84
C GLU A 61 2.60 -4.05 -19.12
N ILE A 62 2.17 -3.00 -19.84
CA ILE A 62 2.02 -1.66 -19.26
C ILE A 62 1.00 -1.67 -18.12
N ILE A 63 -0.13 -2.34 -18.32
CA ILE A 63 -1.19 -2.42 -17.30
C ILE A 63 -0.75 -3.34 -16.16
N GLY A 64 -0.08 -4.47 -16.47
CA GLY A 64 0.50 -5.35 -15.47
C GLY A 64 1.49 -4.60 -14.56
N ALA A 65 2.36 -3.77 -15.12
CA ALA A 65 3.32 -2.97 -14.37
C ALA A 65 2.63 -1.97 -13.42
N VAL A 66 1.50 -1.38 -13.80
CA VAL A 66 0.72 -0.50 -12.91
C VAL A 66 0.23 -1.27 -11.69
N PHE A 67 -0.31 -2.48 -11.87
CA PHE A 67 -0.75 -3.31 -10.73
C PHE A 67 0.41 -3.73 -9.83
N PHE A 68 1.57 -4.04 -10.41
CA PHE A 68 2.78 -4.30 -9.65
C PHE A 68 3.21 -3.08 -8.82
N LEU A 69 3.21 -1.88 -9.41
CA LEU A 69 3.56 -0.65 -8.70
C LEU A 69 2.58 -0.36 -7.55
N ILE A 70 1.28 -0.59 -7.75
CA ILE A 70 0.28 -0.44 -6.67
C ILE A 70 0.57 -1.45 -5.55
N ALA A 71 0.84 -2.72 -5.90
CA ALA A 71 1.19 -3.74 -4.92
C ALA A 71 2.45 -3.40 -4.12
N LEU A 72 3.47 -2.81 -4.77
CA LEU A 72 4.76 -2.52 -4.13
C LEU A 72 4.77 -1.20 -3.35
N PHE A 73 4.08 -0.19 -3.84
CA PHE A 73 4.13 1.15 -3.25
C PHE A 73 2.93 1.48 -2.35
N VAL A 74 1.74 0.93 -2.59
CA VAL A 74 0.53 1.26 -1.82
C VAL A 74 0.26 0.26 -0.70
N CYS A 75 0.34 -1.05 -0.99
CA CYS A 75 0.00 -2.07 -0.01
C CYS A 75 0.92 -2.08 1.23
N PRO A 76 2.25 -1.96 1.14
CA PRO A 76 3.10 -2.01 2.32
C PRO A 76 2.89 -0.80 3.26
N PRO A 77 2.85 0.46 2.76
CA PRO A 77 2.50 1.59 3.62
C PRO A 77 1.11 1.45 4.26
N ALA A 78 0.10 1.00 3.50
CA ALA A 78 -1.24 0.78 4.04
C ALA A 78 -1.26 -0.28 5.15
N PHE A 79 -0.49 -1.36 4.99
CA PHE A 79 -0.32 -2.40 5.99
C PHE A 79 0.29 -1.84 7.28
N PHE A 80 1.41 -1.13 7.19
CA PHE A 80 2.08 -0.55 8.36
C PHE A 80 1.18 0.45 9.08
N ILE A 81 0.52 1.34 8.35
CA ILE A 81 -0.38 2.33 8.93
C ILE A 81 -1.59 1.65 9.59
N GLY A 82 -2.16 0.63 8.94
CA GLY A 82 -3.26 -0.16 9.50
C GLY A 82 -2.86 -0.90 10.77
N LEU A 83 -1.65 -1.48 10.81
CA LEU A 83 -1.11 -2.18 11.97
C LEU A 83 -0.90 -1.22 13.14
N VAL A 84 -0.15 -0.15 12.92
CA VAL A 84 0.17 0.86 13.94
C VAL A 84 -1.11 1.51 14.47
N GLY A 85 -2.03 1.91 13.58
CA GLY A 85 -3.29 2.53 13.98
C GLY A 85 -4.20 1.57 14.77
N THR A 86 -4.20 0.28 14.42
CA THR A 86 -4.92 -0.76 15.16
C THR A 86 -4.34 -0.95 16.57
N LEU A 87 -3.01 -1.00 16.71
CA LEU A 87 -2.34 -1.14 18.00
C LEU A 87 -2.60 0.07 18.90
N ILE A 88 -2.36 1.29 18.40
CA ILE A 88 -2.54 2.53 19.18
C ILE A 88 -3.99 2.70 19.63
N THR A 89 -4.95 2.47 18.74
CA THR A 89 -6.38 2.63 19.09
C THR A 89 -6.90 1.46 19.91
N GLY A 90 -6.33 0.26 19.73
CA GLY A 90 -6.66 -0.93 20.50
C GLY A 90 -6.22 -0.84 21.96
N SER A 91 -5.03 -0.29 22.23
CA SER A 91 -4.51 -0.10 23.59
C SER A 91 -5.16 1.04 24.38
N ARG A 92 -6.01 1.87 23.75
CA ARG A 92 -6.77 2.95 24.42
C ARG A 92 -8.16 2.52 24.91
N LYS A 93 -8.51 1.24 24.77
CA LYS A 93 -9.70 0.62 25.36
C LYS A 93 -9.34 -0.13 26.63
#